data_AF-A0A9X3SZP0-F1
#
_entry.id   AF-A0A9X3SZP0-F1
#
_cell.length_a   1.000
_cell.length_b   1.000
_cell.length_c   1.000
_cell.angle_alpha   90.00
_cell.angle_beta   90.00
_cell.angle_gamma   90.00
#
_symmetry.space_group_name_H-M   'P 1'
#
loop_
_entity.id
_entity.type
_entity.pdbx_description
1 polymer ?
#
loop_
_entity_poly.entity_id
_entity_poly.type
_entity_poly.pdbx_seq_one_letter_code
_entity_poly.pdbx_strand_id
1 'polypeptide(L)'
;MSWIRSKRHALLALFAAAVMGVASAVAGASPAQAATARNGVCESGEFCLYYNSDTSGSVSDFAGSISDYGSSTGCYKFVGAGAGQGQCVKNNAASAWNRTSRYVTVFYNSGYSGPIDNFSPGSEANLRDYLKNENAAHLIGVSGDATDNLEYAVYHSSSANITAYFDGYTTTSGRHEGVDIAHTVGASVYAPVSGTVVRMTEGARGSGGLSTLAVYNSSLDKTVVYLHLDPTVGVGATISVGEKIGVEDWRGVSSSGGAHTHVEMRNGRQTAAAPSVGDPTLSNPNPTSFWTARGYNTCCQFG
;
A
#
# COMPACT_ATOMS: atom_id res chain seq x y z
N MET A 1 76.73 48.39 21.46
CA MET A 1 75.56 48.73 22.33
C MET A 1 74.85 47.42 22.64
N SER A 2 74.49 47.01 23.85
CA SER A 2 74.54 47.58 25.19
C SER A 2 74.06 46.43 26.11
N TRP A 3 74.77 46.13 27.21
CA TRP A 3 74.21 45.77 28.53
C TRP A 3 73.39 44.43 28.64
N ILE A 4 73.33 43.63 29.71
CA ILE A 4 73.82 43.60 31.09
C ILE A 4 73.30 42.27 31.72
N ARG A 5 74.05 41.66 32.67
CA ARG A 5 73.61 40.80 33.83
C ARG A 5 72.74 39.55 33.54
N SER A 6 72.63 38.50 34.36
CA SER A 6 73.12 38.05 35.67
C SER A 6 72.70 36.57 35.79
N LYS A 7 73.50 35.74 36.47
CA LYS A 7 73.21 34.33 36.76
C LYS A 7 72.04 34.15 37.75
N ARG A 8 71.10 33.21 37.51
CA ARG A 8 70.20 32.54 38.51
C ARG A 8 69.79 31.16 37.94
N HIS A 9 70.31 30.04 38.47
CA HIS A 9 69.78 29.22 39.57
C HIS A 9 68.34 28.72 39.38
N ALA A 10 68.24 27.42 39.09
CA ALA A 10 67.31 26.40 39.59
C ALA A 10 65.80 26.69 39.63
N LEU A 11 64.98 25.79 39.07
CA LEU A 11 64.16 24.83 39.82
C LEU A 11 63.18 24.06 38.91
N LEU A 12 62.95 22.82 39.36
CA LEU A 12 62.06 21.75 38.91
C LEU A 12 60.66 22.16 38.42
N ALA A 13 60.17 21.43 37.42
CA ALA A 13 58.79 20.92 37.41
C ALA A 13 58.76 19.53 36.76
N LEU A 14 58.49 18.50 37.56
CA LEU A 14 58.12 17.16 37.08
C LEU A 14 56.72 17.22 36.46
N PHE A 15 56.56 16.70 35.25
CA PHE A 15 55.27 16.24 34.74
C PHE A 15 55.36 14.73 34.50
N ALA A 16 54.62 13.98 35.32
CA ALA A 16 54.40 12.55 35.13
C ALA A 16 53.53 12.34 33.90
N ALA A 17 54.04 11.64 32.88
CA ALA A 17 53.27 11.20 31.74
C ALA A 17 52.62 9.85 32.08
N ALA A 18 51.31 9.86 32.33
CA ALA A 18 50.50 8.64 32.39
C ALA A 18 50.20 8.18 30.96
N VAL A 19 50.73 7.02 30.58
CA VAL A 19 50.40 6.34 29.32
C VAL A 19 49.06 5.61 29.52
N MET A 20 47.99 6.10 28.90
CA MET A 20 46.75 5.33 28.72
C MET A 20 46.75 4.69 27.33
N GLY A 21 46.87 3.37 27.29
CA GLY A 21 46.68 2.57 26.09
C GLY A 21 45.21 2.58 25.67
N VAL A 22 44.96 2.97 24.42
CA VAL A 22 43.64 2.85 23.79
C VAL A 22 43.57 1.46 23.16
N ALA A 23 42.82 0.55 23.79
CA ALA A 23 42.40 -0.69 23.17
C ALA A 23 41.25 -0.40 22.21
N SER A 24 41.53 -0.40 20.90
CA SER A 24 40.51 -0.29 19.86
C SER A 24 39.69 -1.58 19.81
N ALA A 25 38.49 -1.58 20.38
CA ALA A 25 37.52 -2.65 20.19
C ALA A 25 36.94 -2.55 18.77
N VAL A 26 37.41 -3.41 17.86
CA VAL A 26 36.72 -3.63 16.57
C VAL A 26 35.52 -4.52 16.86
N ALA A 27 34.34 -3.91 16.99
CA ALA A 27 33.09 -4.64 17.00
C ALA A 27 32.86 -5.24 15.60
N GLY A 28 33.11 -6.54 15.46
CA GLY A 28 32.70 -7.27 14.26
C GLY A 28 31.19 -7.27 14.17
N ALA A 29 30.65 -6.62 13.13
CA ALA A 29 29.25 -6.81 12.78
C ALA A 29 29.07 -8.26 12.31
N SER A 30 28.32 -9.05 13.08
CA SER A 30 27.89 -10.38 12.62
C SER A 30 27.12 -10.25 11.31
N PRO A 31 27.30 -11.16 10.34
CA PRO A 31 26.48 -11.14 9.13
C PRO A 31 25.00 -11.25 9.53
N ALA A 32 24.17 -10.36 8.98
CA ALA A 32 22.72 -10.47 9.10
C ALA A 32 22.30 -11.82 8.52
N GLN A 33 21.72 -12.69 9.36
CA GLN A 33 21.14 -13.94 8.88
C GLN A 33 19.94 -13.61 7.99
N ALA A 34 19.87 -14.22 6.81
CA ALA A 34 18.70 -14.12 5.95
C ALA A 34 17.52 -14.81 6.65
N ALA A 35 16.36 -14.16 6.64
CA ALA A 35 15.14 -14.73 7.21
C ALA A 35 14.82 -16.08 6.55
N THR A 36 14.36 -17.04 7.37
CA THR A 36 13.99 -18.37 6.92
C THR A 36 12.48 -18.52 6.99
N ALA A 37 11.81 -18.17 5.90
CA ALA A 37 10.36 -18.28 5.82
C ALA A 37 9.85 -19.68 6.19
N ARG A 38 8.67 -19.70 6.80
CA ARG A 38 7.96 -20.88 7.30
C ARG A 38 8.63 -21.54 8.51
N ASN A 39 9.42 -20.81 9.32
CA ASN A 39 10.11 -21.38 10.47
C ASN A 39 9.38 -21.15 11.82
N GLY A 40 8.30 -20.36 11.85
CA GLY A 40 7.54 -20.08 13.06
C GLY A 40 8.14 -18.99 13.94
N VAL A 41 9.06 -18.18 13.41
CA VAL A 41 9.65 -17.00 14.03
C VAL A 41 9.43 -15.83 13.08
N CYS A 42 8.99 -14.68 13.59
CA CYS A 42 8.80 -13.49 12.76
C CYS A 42 10.11 -12.69 12.65
N GLU A 43 10.89 -12.96 11.62
CA GLU A 43 12.22 -12.40 11.42
C GLU A 43 12.17 -11.06 10.66
N SER A 44 13.32 -10.37 10.55
CA SER A 44 13.38 -9.15 9.72
C SER A 44 13.30 -9.53 8.24
N GLY A 45 12.44 -8.84 7.46
CA GLY A 45 12.21 -9.14 6.05
C GLY A 45 10.95 -9.97 5.76
N GLU A 46 10.21 -10.36 6.78
CA GLU A 46 9.02 -11.21 6.64
C GLU A 46 7.70 -10.46 6.87
N PHE A 47 6.63 -11.01 6.34
CA PHE A 47 5.28 -10.69 6.78
C PHE A 47 4.72 -11.86 7.58
N CYS A 48 4.18 -11.57 8.76
CA CYS A 48 3.79 -12.58 9.72
C CYS A 48 2.33 -12.45 10.09
N LEU A 49 1.61 -13.57 10.02
CA LEU A 49 0.22 -13.67 10.45
C LEU A 49 0.14 -14.49 11.72
N TYR A 50 -0.67 -14.03 12.67
CA TYR A 50 -0.83 -14.64 13.98
C TYR A 50 -2.26 -15.14 14.16
N TYR A 51 -2.39 -16.29 14.81
CA TYR A 51 -3.67 -16.94 15.04
C TYR A 51 -4.58 -16.15 15.99
N ASN A 52 -4.02 -15.44 16.97
CA ASN A 52 -4.79 -14.61 17.90
C ASN A 52 -4.53 -13.11 17.67
N SER A 53 -5.35 -12.29 18.31
CA SER A 53 -5.14 -10.84 18.40
C SER A 53 -3.84 -10.49 19.12
N ASP A 54 -3.39 -9.24 18.93
CA ASP A 54 -2.26 -8.64 19.64
C ASP A 54 -0.97 -9.48 19.46
N THR A 55 -0.72 -9.89 18.21
CA THR A 55 0.38 -10.76 17.76
C THR A 55 0.65 -11.98 18.62
N SER A 56 -0.43 -12.56 19.16
CA SER A 56 -0.36 -13.71 20.05
C SER A 56 -0.69 -15.02 19.34
N GLY A 57 -0.34 -16.13 19.99
CA GLY A 57 -0.58 -17.47 19.46
C GLY A 57 0.49 -17.91 18.44
N SER A 58 0.16 -18.97 17.70
CA SER A 58 1.03 -19.52 16.67
C SER A 58 1.14 -18.56 15.49
N VAL A 59 2.34 -18.47 14.91
CA VAL A 59 2.68 -17.58 13.80
C VAL A 59 2.91 -18.36 12.51
N SER A 60 2.61 -17.68 11.41
CA SER A 60 2.87 -18.08 10.04
C SER A 60 3.60 -16.93 9.35
N ASP A 61 4.90 -17.10 9.14
CA ASP A 61 5.83 -16.12 8.58
C ASP A 61 6.07 -16.38 7.08
N PHE A 62 6.27 -15.31 6.29
CA PHE A 62 6.37 -15.36 4.84
C PHE A 62 7.40 -14.34 4.32
N ALA A 63 8.28 -14.77 3.41
CA ALA A 63 9.23 -13.88 2.72
C ALA A 63 8.71 -13.33 1.38
N GLY A 64 7.52 -13.76 0.94
CA GLY A 64 6.98 -13.45 -0.38
C GLY A 64 5.46 -13.36 -0.37
N SER A 65 4.89 -12.81 -1.44
CA SER A 65 3.44 -12.65 -1.57
C SER A 65 2.75 -14.00 -1.80
N ILE A 66 1.57 -14.18 -1.20
CA ILE A 66 0.78 -15.41 -1.30
C ILE A 66 -0.61 -15.06 -1.82
N SER A 67 -0.94 -15.49 -3.05
CA SER A 67 -2.23 -15.23 -3.68
C SER A 67 -3.36 -16.11 -3.17
N ASP A 68 -3.05 -17.25 -2.57
CA ASP A 68 -4.03 -18.11 -1.90
C ASP A 68 -3.34 -18.87 -0.77
N TYR A 69 -3.86 -18.72 0.45
CA TYR A 69 -3.40 -19.49 1.60
C TYR A 69 -3.77 -20.98 1.51
N GLY A 70 -4.59 -21.38 0.53
CA GLY A 70 -5.00 -22.75 0.30
C GLY A 70 -5.96 -23.28 1.36
N SER A 71 -6.35 -24.53 1.21
CA SER A 71 -7.32 -25.20 2.10
C SER A 71 -6.92 -26.65 2.39
N SER A 72 -7.51 -27.21 3.46
CA SER A 72 -7.34 -28.61 3.86
C SER A 72 -5.86 -29.01 4.00
N THR A 73 -5.40 -30.03 3.27
CA THR A 73 -4.02 -30.52 3.35
C THR A 73 -3.01 -29.63 2.63
N GLY A 74 -3.48 -28.79 1.69
CA GLY A 74 -2.64 -27.90 0.88
C GLY A 74 -2.53 -26.48 1.41
N CYS A 75 -3.05 -26.20 2.60
CA CYS A 75 -3.01 -24.85 3.16
C CYS A 75 -1.65 -24.51 3.78
N TYR A 76 -1.30 -23.23 3.78
CA TYR A 76 -0.29 -22.69 4.67
C TYR A 76 -0.80 -22.78 6.10
N LYS A 77 0.04 -23.26 7.02
CA LYS A 77 -0.32 -23.48 8.43
C LYS A 77 0.35 -22.47 9.35
N PHE A 78 -0.22 -22.21 10.51
CA PHE A 78 0.56 -21.63 11.59
C PHE A 78 1.54 -22.67 12.11
N VAL A 79 2.84 -22.35 12.07
CA VAL A 79 3.92 -23.31 12.32
C VAL A 79 4.65 -23.04 13.64
N GLY A 80 4.62 -21.80 14.12
CA GLY A 80 5.20 -21.43 15.42
C GLY A 80 4.52 -22.13 16.60
N ALA A 81 5.19 -22.16 17.75
CA ALA A 81 4.60 -22.70 18.97
C ALA A 81 3.43 -21.82 19.45
N GLY A 82 2.38 -22.44 20.01
CA GLY A 82 1.27 -21.72 20.65
C GLY A 82 -0.11 -22.11 20.13
N ALA A 83 -1.14 -21.41 20.62
CA ALA A 83 -2.52 -21.63 20.21
C ALA A 83 -2.67 -21.44 18.69
N GLY A 84 -3.36 -22.37 18.04
CA GLY A 84 -3.55 -22.36 16.58
C GLY A 84 -2.48 -23.09 15.77
N GLN A 85 -1.44 -23.63 16.41
CA GLN A 85 -0.40 -24.39 15.69
C GLN A 85 -1.01 -25.54 14.88
N GLY A 86 -0.60 -25.64 13.62
CA GLY A 86 -1.07 -26.64 12.67
C GLY A 86 -2.39 -26.30 11.97
N GLN A 87 -3.11 -25.26 12.41
CA GLN A 87 -4.31 -24.75 11.72
C GLN A 87 -3.93 -24.04 10.42
N CYS A 88 -4.83 -24.07 9.44
CA CYS A 88 -4.66 -23.29 8.22
C CYS A 88 -4.67 -21.79 8.53
N VAL A 89 -3.86 -21.01 7.82
CA VAL A 89 -3.86 -19.53 7.91
C VAL A 89 -5.17 -18.96 7.37
N LYS A 90 -5.64 -19.50 6.25
CA LYS A 90 -6.88 -19.08 5.60
C LYS A 90 -8.02 -19.06 6.61
N ASN A 91 -8.68 -17.92 6.71
CA ASN A 91 -9.81 -17.67 7.59
C ASN A 91 -9.53 -17.92 9.08
N ASN A 92 -8.29 -17.80 9.52
CA ASN A 92 -7.92 -18.01 10.93
C ASN A 92 -6.89 -17.00 11.47
N ALA A 93 -6.29 -16.15 10.62
CA ALA A 93 -5.40 -15.10 11.15
C ALA A 93 -6.22 -13.97 11.78
N ALA A 94 -5.75 -13.47 12.92
CA ALA A 94 -6.41 -12.44 13.70
C ALA A 94 -5.60 -11.15 13.85
N SER A 95 -4.27 -11.23 13.71
CA SER A 95 -3.38 -10.07 13.71
C SER A 95 -2.18 -10.32 12.81
N ALA A 96 -1.42 -9.27 12.50
CA ALA A 96 -0.23 -9.37 11.68
C ALA A 96 0.88 -8.43 12.13
N TRP A 97 2.11 -8.80 11.78
CA TRP A 97 3.30 -7.96 11.90
C TRP A 97 4.01 -7.88 10.55
N ASN A 98 4.18 -6.65 10.06
CA ASN A 98 4.97 -6.39 8.86
C ASN A 98 6.41 -6.07 9.24
N ARG A 99 7.30 -7.07 9.12
CA ARG A 99 8.75 -6.92 9.30
C ARG A 99 9.48 -6.67 7.99
N THR A 100 8.75 -6.52 6.88
CA THR A 100 9.33 -6.14 5.59
C THR A 100 9.62 -4.63 5.56
N SER A 101 10.39 -4.18 4.57
CA SER A 101 10.60 -2.76 4.28
C SER A 101 9.56 -2.18 3.31
N ARG A 102 8.47 -2.90 3.05
CA ARG A 102 7.46 -2.57 2.02
C ARG A 102 6.08 -2.58 2.66
N TYR A 103 5.11 -1.91 2.06
CA TYR A 103 3.72 -2.07 2.49
C TYR A 103 3.25 -3.51 2.24
N VAL A 104 2.44 -4.05 3.15
CA VAL A 104 1.82 -5.38 2.97
C VAL A 104 0.32 -5.29 3.10
N THR A 105 -0.38 -5.97 2.20
CA THR A 105 -1.84 -5.97 2.14
C THR A 105 -2.37 -7.36 2.37
N VAL A 106 -3.33 -7.51 3.27
CA VAL A 106 -4.06 -8.75 3.53
C VAL A 106 -5.43 -8.63 2.88
N PHE A 107 -5.85 -9.67 2.18
CA PHE A 107 -7.08 -9.68 1.39
C PHE A 107 -8.08 -10.70 1.94
N TYR A 108 -9.36 -10.34 1.88
CA TYR A 108 -10.47 -11.21 2.24
C TYR A 108 -10.55 -12.42 1.29
N ASN A 109 -10.44 -12.17 0.00
CA ASN A 109 -10.53 -13.21 -1.02
C ASN A 109 -9.14 -13.61 -1.56
N SER A 110 -9.04 -14.86 -2.01
CA SER A 110 -7.89 -15.33 -2.80
C SER A 110 -7.78 -14.55 -4.10
N GLY A 111 -6.58 -14.49 -4.67
CA GLY A 111 -6.32 -13.74 -5.91
C GLY A 111 -6.24 -12.24 -5.71
N TYR A 112 -5.94 -11.78 -4.48
CA TYR A 112 -5.76 -10.37 -4.11
C TYR A 112 -7.01 -9.48 -4.24
N SER A 113 -8.21 -10.01 -3.95
CA SER A 113 -9.46 -9.26 -4.09
C SER A 113 -10.26 -9.17 -2.78
N GLY A 114 -11.36 -8.42 -2.83
CA GLY A 114 -12.26 -8.26 -1.69
C GLY A 114 -11.85 -7.11 -0.76
N PRO A 115 -12.52 -6.97 0.40
CA PRO A 115 -12.07 -6.10 1.47
C PRO A 115 -10.63 -6.41 1.91
N ILE A 116 -9.91 -5.39 2.39
CA ILE A 116 -8.48 -5.53 2.70
C ILE A 116 -8.08 -4.80 3.98
N ASP A 117 -6.98 -5.23 4.59
CA ASP A 117 -6.21 -4.46 5.56
C ASP A 117 -4.79 -4.24 5.05
N ASN A 118 -4.21 -3.11 5.40
CA ASN A 118 -2.86 -2.75 5.01
C ASN A 118 -1.97 -2.48 6.23
N PHE A 119 -0.70 -2.85 6.10
CA PHE A 119 0.32 -2.73 7.13
C PHE A 119 1.52 -1.96 6.57
N SER A 120 1.82 -0.82 7.17
CA SER A 120 3.03 -0.05 6.90
C SER A 120 4.30 -0.85 7.27
N PRO A 121 5.47 -0.53 6.69
CA PRO A 121 6.73 -1.12 7.12
C PRO A 121 6.91 -1.01 8.64
N GLY A 122 7.18 -2.14 9.30
CA GLY A 122 7.38 -2.23 10.75
C GLY A 122 6.10 -2.29 11.59
N SER A 123 4.92 -2.04 11.03
CA SER A 123 3.68 -1.95 11.82
C SER A 123 3.16 -3.30 12.27
N GLU A 124 2.55 -3.29 13.45
CA GLU A 124 1.88 -4.42 14.08
C GLU A 124 0.46 -4.03 14.43
N ALA A 125 -0.54 -4.84 14.05
CA ALA A 125 -1.94 -4.56 14.37
C ALA A 125 -2.84 -5.80 14.29
N ASN A 126 -4.00 -5.69 14.95
CA ASN A 126 -5.12 -6.59 14.72
C ASN A 126 -5.71 -6.37 13.33
N LEU A 127 -6.16 -7.44 12.69
CA LEU A 127 -7.03 -7.32 11.52
C LEU A 127 -8.39 -6.76 11.95
N ARG A 128 -9.00 -5.93 11.11
CA ARG A 128 -10.35 -5.37 11.33
C ARG A 128 -11.39 -6.47 11.35
N ASP A 129 -12.51 -6.21 12.00
CA ASP A 129 -13.59 -7.20 12.22
C ASP A 129 -14.07 -7.90 10.94
N TYR A 130 -14.07 -7.21 9.79
CA TYR A 130 -14.49 -7.80 8.53
C TYR A 130 -13.45 -8.73 7.88
N LEU A 131 -12.18 -8.70 8.32
CA LEU A 131 -11.08 -9.47 7.72
C LEU A 131 -10.41 -10.43 8.73
N LYS A 132 -10.57 -10.14 10.02
CA LYS A 132 -10.19 -11.02 11.12
C LYS A 132 -10.88 -12.37 10.94
N ASN A 133 -10.08 -13.43 10.87
CA ASN A 133 -10.54 -14.79 10.59
C ASN A 133 -11.27 -14.96 9.24
N GLU A 134 -11.07 -14.06 8.29
CA GLU A 134 -11.68 -14.14 6.95
C GLU A 134 -10.66 -13.75 5.86
N ASN A 135 -9.37 -13.95 6.13
CA ASN A 135 -8.28 -13.61 5.20
C ASN A 135 -7.85 -14.81 4.36
N ALA A 136 -7.52 -14.55 3.10
CA ALA A 136 -7.19 -15.58 2.13
C ALA A 136 -5.91 -15.35 1.32
N ALA A 137 -5.37 -14.13 1.32
CA ALA A 137 -4.14 -13.80 0.59
C ALA A 137 -3.40 -12.61 1.22
N HIS A 138 -2.12 -12.44 0.85
CA HIS A 138 -1.41 -11.18 1.06
C HIS A 138 -0.44 -10.84 -0.08
N LEU A 139 -0.27 -9.54 -0.29
CA LEU A 139 0.64 -8.97 -1.27
C LEU A 139 1.64 -8.05 -0.58
N ILE A 140 2.93 -8.31 -0.81
CA ILE A 140 4.01 -7.38 -0.49
C ILE A 140 4.08 -6.37 -1.65
N GLY A 141 3.73 -5.11 -1.37
CA GLY A 141 3.66 -4.00 -2.31
C GLY A 141 5.02 -3.66 -2.94
N VAL A 142 5.06 -2.74 -3.91
CA VAL A 142 6.26 -2.40 -4.69
C VAL A 142 7.40 -1.81 -3.86
N SER A 143 7.10 -0.99 -2.86
CA SER A 143 8.08 -0.31 -1.99
C SER A 143 7.46 0.02 -0.63
N GLY A 144 8.26 0.59 0.27
CA GLY A 144 7.78 1.22 1.50
C GLY A 144 7.58 2.73 1.38
N ASP A 145 7.70 3.28 0.17
CA ASP A 145 7.53 4.71 -0.11
C ASP A 145 6.05 4.99 -0.42
N ALA A 146 5.44 5.87 0.36
CA ALA A 146 4.04 6.24 0.17
C ALA A 146 3.79 6.96 -1.17
N THR A 147 4.84 7.51 -1.80
CA THR A 147 4.73 8.14 -3.12
C THR A 147 4.49 7.14 -4.25
N ASP A 148 4.76 5.86 -4.00
CA ASP A 148 4.44 4.76 -4.91
C ASP A 148 3.01 4.24 -4.71
N ASN A 149 2.18 4.86 -3.87
CA ASN A 149 0.79 4.40 -3.70
C ASN A 149 -0.14 4.93 -4.79
N LEU A 150 -1.20 4.18 -5.10
CA LEU A 150 -2.15 4.56 -6.15
C LEU A 150 -2.88 5.87 -5.80
N GLU A 151 -3.26 6.07 -4.54
CA GLU A 151 -3.89 7.31 -4.08
C GLU A 151 -2.95 8.51 -4.16
N TYR A 152 -1.65 8.30 -3.90
CA TYR A 152 -0.65 9.33 -4.14
C TYR A 152 -0.50 9.63 -5.63
N ALA A 153 -0.50 8.61 -6.50
CA ALA A 153 -0.45 8.84 -7.95
C ALA A 153 -1.65 9.63 -8.48
N VAL A 154 -2.82 9.50 -7.84
CA VAL A 154 -4.05 10.18 -8.25
C VAL A 154 -4.14 11.60 -7.68
N TYR A 155 -3.63 11.86 -6.47
CA TYR A 155 -3.78 13.16 -5.80
C TYR A 155 -2.48 13.93 -5.52
N HIS A 156 -1.33 13.31 -5.68
CA HIS A 156 -0.02 13.79 -5.22
C HIS A 156 -0.04 14.24 -3.75
N SER A 157 -0.78 13.53 -2.90
CA SER A 157 -0.99 13.85 -1.49
C SER A 157 -0.98 12.59 -0.65
N SER A 158 -0.18 12.58 0.41
CA SER A 158 -0.16 11.50 1.41
C SER A 158 -1.39 11.49 2.33
N SER A 159 -2.27 12.49 2.19
CA SER A 159 -3.54 12.59 2.91
C SER A 159 -4.73 12.05 2.12
N ALA A 160 -4.52 11.62 0.86
CA ALA A 160 -5.53 10.91 0.10
C ALA A 160 -5.69 9.49 0.66
N ASN A 161 -6.92 8.96 0.61
CA ASN A 161 -7.23 7.65 1.18
C ASN A 161 -8.13 6.87 0.24
N ILE A 162 -7.86 5.56 0.14
CA ILE A 162 -8.78 4.64 -0.51
C ILE A 162 -9.98 4.36 0.42
N THR A 163 -11.18 4.66 -0.05
CA THR A 163 -12.43 4.48 0.70
C THR A 163 -13.15 3.18 0.32
N ALA A 164 -12.92 2.67 -0.90
CA ALA A 164 -13.37 1.35 -1.33
C ALA A 164 -12.38 0.73 -2.32
N TYR A 165 -12.06 -0.54 -2.13
CA TYR A 165 -11.16 -1.29 -3.01
C TYR A 165 -11.95 -2.05 -4.08
N PHE A 166 -11.24 -2.62 -5.05
CA PHE A 166 -11.83 -3.57 -6.00
C PHE A 166 -12.48 -4.73 -5.24
N ASP A 167 -13.72 -5.04 -5.57
CA ASP A 167 -14.55 -6.02 -4.87
C ASP A 167 -14.71 -5.72 -3.37
N GLY A 168 -14.51 -4.47 -2.96
CA GLY A 168 -14.39 -4.06 -1.56
C GLY A 168 -15.66 -3.49 -0.94
N TYR A 169 -16.83 -3.62 -1.60
CA TYR A 169 -18.09 -3.16 -1.00
C TYR A 169 -18.47 -4.01 0.22
N THR A 170 -18.62 -3.35 1.36
CA THR A 170 -19.04 -3.97 2.64
C THR A 170 -20.45 -3.56 3.06
N THR A 171 -20.90 -2.39 2.62
CA THR A 171 -22.21 -1.80 2.97
C THR A 171 -23.07 -1.46 1.76
N THR A 172 -22.51 -1.53 0.55
CA THR A 172 -23.20 -1.25 -0.71
C THR A 172 -23.53 -2.56 -1.41
N SER A 173 -24.78 -2.71 -1.86
CA SER A 173 -25.17 -3.88 -2.64
C SER A 173 -24.46 -3.90 -4.00
N GLY A 174 -23.95 -5.06 -4.39
CA GLY A 174 -23.20 -5.28 -5.63
C GLY A 174 -21.71 -5.49 -5.41
N ARG A 175 -20.92 -5.45 -6.48
CA ARG A 175 -19.46 -5.67 -6.45
C ARG A 175 -18.73 -4.49 -7.07
N HIS A 176 -17.69 -4.01 -6.39
CA HIS A 176 -17.00 -2.80 -6.79
C HIS A 176 -15.96 -3.07 -7.89
N GLU A 177 -16.07 -2.39 -9.04
CA GLU A 177 -15.25 -2.65 -10.23
C GLU A 177 -13.95 -1.85 -10.29
N GLY A 178 -13.79 -0.89 -9.37
CA GLY A 178 -12.64 0.01 -9.34
C GLY A 178 -12.11 0.23 -7.93
N VAL A 179 -11.47 1.38 -7.74
CA VAL A 179 -10.96 1.86 -6.46
C VAL A 179 -11.49 3.27 -6.25
N ASP A 180 -12.12 3.52 -5.11
CA ASP A 180 -12.62 4.84 -4.74
C ASP A 180 -11.57 5.53 -3.88
N ILE A 181 -11.15 6.72 -4.30
CA ILE A 181 -10.07 7.46 -3.64
C ILE A 181 -10.57 8.86 -3.30
N ALA A 182 -10.59 9.17 -2.01
CA ALA A 182 -11.07 10.45 -1.49
C ALA A 182 -9.91 11.28 -0.94
N HIS A 183 -10.01 12.60 -1.11
CA HIS A 183 -9.13 13.56 -0.47
C HIS A 183 -9.92 14.79 -0.02
N THR A 184 -10.21 15.71 -0.93
CA THR A 184 -11.07 16.86 -0.65
C THR A 184 -11.62 17.43 -1.94
N VAL A 185 -12.89 17.85 -1.95
CA VAL A 185 -13.52 18.46 -3.14
C VAL A 185 -12.66 19.62 -3.66
N GLY A 186 -12.33 19.59 -4.95
CA GLY A 186 -11.45 20.55 -5.61
C GLY A 186 -9.96 20.17 -5.63
N ALA A 187 -9.55 19.10 -4.94
CA ALA A 187 -8.19 18.56 -5.06
C ALA A 187 -7.89 18.16 -6.51
N SER A 188 -6.67 18.41 -6.98
CA SER A 188 -6.30 18.04 -8.35
C SER A 188 -6.20 16.52 -8.50
N VAL A 189 -6.75 16.01 -9.59
CA VAL A 189 -6.71 14.59 -9.96
C VAL A 189 -5.74 14.41 -11.12
N TYR A 190 -4.81 13.46 -10.98
CA TYR A 190 -3.74 13.18 -11.92
C TYR A 190 -3.87 11.77 -12.51
N ALA A 191 -3.37 11.59 -13.73
CA ALA A 191 -3.44 10.31 -14.43
C ALA A 191 -2.29 9.37 -14.01
N PRO A 192 -2.55 8.22 -13.37
CA PRO A 192 -1.53 7.19 -13.11
C PRO A 192 -1.01 6.48 -14.37
N VAL A 193 -1.70 6.62 -15.51
CA VAL A 193 -1.26 6.04 -16.79
C VAL A 193 -1.39 7.05 -17.91
N SER A 194 -0.47 6.98 -18.88
CA SER A 194 -0.61 7.74 -20.12
C SER A 194 -1.69 7.14 -21.02
N GLY A 195 -2.19 7.92 -21.98
CA GLY A 195 -3.12 7.42 -22.98
C GLY A 195 -3.79 8.54 -23.77
N THR A 196 -4.88 8.20 -24.46
CA THR A 196 -5.72 9.14 -25.17
C THR A 196 -7.11 9.17 -24.53
N VAL A 197 -7.67 10.36 -24.32
CA VAL A 197 -9.04 10.50 -23.82
C VAL A 197 -10.02 10.00 -24.88
N VAL A 198 -10.78 8.95 -24.55
CA VAL A 198 -11.77 8.31 -25.44
C VAL A 198 -13.21 8.61 -25.05
N ARG A 199 -13.43 9.12 -23.83
CA ARG A 199 -14.69 9.73 -23.40
C ARG A 199 -14.40 10.85 -22.41
N MET A 200 -15.14 11.95 -22.53
CA MET A 200 -15.36 12.90 -21.45
C MET A 200 -16.86 13.19 -21.39
N THR A 201 -17.44 13.04 -20.21
CA THR A 201 -18.78 13.48 -19.86
C THR A 201 -18.65 14.28 -18.59
N GLU A 202 -18.89 15.58 -18.71
CA GLU A 202 -19.05 16.44 -17.54
C GLU A 202 -20.46 16.23 -17.00
N GLY A 203 -20.54 15.61 -15.82
CA GLY A 203 -21.78 15.38 -15.10
C GLY A 203 -22.21 16.60 -14.30
N ALA A 204 -23.09 16.39 -13.32
CA ALA A 204 -23.56 17.41 -12.39
C ALA A 204 -23.51 16.87 -10.96
N ARG A 205 -23.31 17.78 -10.00
CA ARG A 205 -23.39 17.47 -8.57
C ARG A 205 -24.77 16.89 -8.21
N GLY A 206 -24.79 15.85 -7.39
CA GLY A 206 -26.00 15.09 -7.05
C GLY A 206 -26.11 13.79 -7.83
N SER A 207 -26.95 12.87 -7.35
CA SER A 207 -27.01 11.47 -7.81
C SER A 207 -27.36 11.25 -9.29
N GLY A 208 -27.82 12.28 -10.01
CA GLY A 208 -28.31 12.16 -11.40
C GLY A 208 -27.29 12.51 -12.49
N GLY A 209 -26.12 13.04 -12.14
CA GLY A 209 -25.17 13.60 -13.10
C GLY A 209 -23.80 12.95 -13.05
N LEU A 210 -23.69 11.67 -13.42
CA LEU A 210 -22.40 10.96 -13.41
C LEU A 210 -21.40 11.61 -14.37
N SER A 211 -20.30 12.14 -13.80
CA SER A 211 -19.12 12.47 -14.58
C SER A 211 -18.37 11.21 -14.99
N THR A 212 -17.85 11.17 -16.21
CA THR A 212 -17.02 10.06 -16.70
C THR A 212 -15.91 10.57 -17.59
N LEU A 213 -14.68 10.26 -17.24
CA LEU A 213 -13.51 10.42 -18.11
C LEU A 213 -12.93 9.03 -18.37
N ALA A 214 -12.66 8.69 -19.62
CA ALA A 214 -12.03 7.42 -19.98
C ALA A 214 -10.75 7.68 -20.78
N VAL A 215 -9.63 7.15 -20.31
CA VAL A 215 -8.29 7.29 -20.92
C VAL A 215 -7.84 5.90 -21.40
N TYR A 216 -7.72 5.74 -22.72
CA TYR A 216 -7.27 4.49 -23.33
C TYR A 216 -5.77 4.51 -23.56
N ASN A 217 -5.07 3.50 -23.05
CA ASN A 217 -3.68 3.25 -23.34
C ASN A 217 -3.57 2.11 -24.36
N SER A 218 -3.14 2.45 -25.58
CA SER A 218 -3.05 1.51 -26.70
C SER A 218 -1.91 0.49 -26.56
N SER A 219 -0.80 0.83 -25.89
CA SER A 219 0.32 -0.11 -25.71
C SER A 219 0.00 -1.19 -24.66
N LEU A 220 -0.86 -0.86 -23.69
CA LEU A 220 -1.32 -1.79 -22.67
C LEU A 220 -2.59 -2.53 -23.07
N ASP A 221 -3.30 -2.03 -24.07
CA ASP A 221 -4.68 -2.39 -24.42
C ASP A 221 -5.60 -2.40 -23.19
N LYS A 222 -5.62 -1.26 -22.50
CA LYS A 222 -6.42 -1.02 -21.29
C LYS A 222 -7.00 0.39 -21.30
N THR A 223 -8.18 0.54 -20.70
CA THR A 223 -8.78 1.84 -20.43
C THR A 223 -8.80 2.07 -18.92
N VAL A 224 -8.35 3.24 -18.47
CA VAL A 224 -8.60 3.70 -17.10
C VAL A 224 -9.77 4.68 -17.14
N VAL A 225 -10.82 4.38 -16.37
CA VAL A 225 -12.02 5.18 -16.25
C VAL A 225 -12.00 5.90 -14.91
N TYR A 226 -12.32 7.19 -14.93
CA TYR A 226 -12.47 8.05 -13.77
C TYR A 226 -13.92 8.50 -13.68
N LEU A 227 -14.57 8.30 -12.53
CA LEU A 227 -15.91 8.83 -12.27
C LEU A 227 -15.87 9.95 -11.23
N HIS A 228 -16.98 10.67 -11.14
CA HIS A 228 -17.30 11.67 -10.12
C HIS A 228 -16.49 12.96 -10.11
N LEU A 229 -15.29 12.96 -10.69
CA LEU A 229 -14.46 14.14 -10.90
C LEU A 229 -15.11 15.22 -11.77
N ASP A 230 -14.58 16.44 -11.67
CA ASP A 230 -14.78 17.51 -12.63
C ASP A 230 -13.61 17.52 -13.64
N PRO A 231 -13.79 17.04 -14.88
CA PRO A 231 -12.70 16.85 -15.83
C PRO A 231 -12.24 18.17 -16.46
N THR A 232 -10.92 18.33 -16.64
CA THR A 232 -10.31 19.51 -17.29
C THR A 232 -9.72 19.22 -18.66
N VAL A 233 -9.91 17.98 -19.17
CA VAL A 233 -9.38 17.51 -20.46
C VAL A 233 -10.52 17.01 -21.35
N GLY A 234 -10.32 17.08 -22.67
CA GLY A 234 -11.33 16.72 -23.67
C GLY A 234 -11.01 15.45 -24.46
N VAL A 235 -12.01 14.91 -25.15
CA VAL A 235 -11.85 13.75 -26.05
C VAL A 235 -10.77 14.04 -27.10
N GLY A 236 -9.87 13.08 -27.31
CA GLY A 236 -8.74 13.19 -28.24
C GLY A 236 -7.46 13.75 -27.61
N ALA A 237 -7.51 14.30 -26.38
CA ALA A 237 -6.30 14.73 -25.68
C ALA A 237 -5.37 13.53 -25.41
N THR A 238 -4.07 13.75 -25.60
CA THR A 238 -3.03 12.80 -25.17
C THR A 238 -2.59 13.17 -23.76
N ILE A 239 -2.67 12.21 -22.85
CA ILE A 239 -2.39 12.36 -21.43
C ILE A 239 -1.07 11.67 -21.10
N SER A 240 -0.20 12.37 -20.39
CA SER A 240 1.02 11.79 -19.80
C SER A 240 0.77 11.28 -18.39
N VAL A 241 1.59 10.34 -17.91
CA VAL A 241 1.58 9.95 -16.49
C VAL A 241 1.84 11.20 -15.63
N GLY A 242 1.06 11.38 -14.57
CA GLY A 242 1.15 12.53 -13.66
C GLY A 242 0.56 13.82 -14.21
N GLU A 243 -0.08 13.80 -15.39
CA GLU A 243 -0.78 14.97 -15.92
C GLU A 243 -2.11 15.19 -15.20
N LYS A 244 -2.43 16.46 -14.91
CA LYS A 244 -3.71 16.82 -14.29
C LYS A 244 -4.85 16.62 -15.28
N ILE A 245 -5.82 15.80 -14.90
CA ILE A 245 -7.00 15.45 -15.72
C ILE A 245 -8.30 16.04 -15.20
N GLY A 246 -8.31 16.54 -13.97
CA GLY A 246 -9.50 17.16 -13.37
C GLY A 246 -9.29 17.56 -11.92
N VAL A 247 -10.41 17.72 -11.21
CA VAL A 247 -10.44 17.85 -9.75
C VAL A 247 -11.47 16.91 -9.13
N GLU A 248 -11.25 16.49 -7.89
CA GLU A 248 -12.22 15.71 -7.12
C GLU A 248 -13.52 16.50 -6.97
N ASP A 249 -14.64 15.84 -7.25
CA ASP A 249 -15.97 16.41 -7.06
C ASP A 249 -16.92 15.26 -6.66
N TRP A 250 -18.20 15.56 -6.53
CA TRP A 250 -19.25 14.62 -6.16
C TRP A 250 -20.31 14.55 -7.28
N ARG A 251 -19.86 14.65 -8.54
CA ARG A 251 -20.74 14.62 -9.71
C ARG A 251 -21.29 13.20 -9.90
N GLY A 252 -22.60 13.02 -9.75
CA GLY A 252 -23.22 11.69 -9.69
C GLY A 252 -23.20 11.03 -8.31
N VAL A 253 -22.73 11.72 -7.27
CA VAL A 253 -22.80 11.27 -5.87
C VAL A 253 -23.86 12.09 -5.13
N SER A 254 -24.49 11.52 -4.09
CA SER A 254 -25.64 12.14 -3.42
C SER A 254 -25.32 13.42 -2.65
N SER A 255 -24.09 13.59 -2.17
CA SER A 255 -23.66 14.78 -1.43
C SER A 255 -22.14 14.94 -1.47
N SER A 256 -21.65 16.13 -1.14
CA SER A 256 -20.21 16.42 -1.04
C SER A 256 -19.50 15.61 0.05
N GLY A 257 -20.22 15.10 1.06
CA GLY A 257 -19.65 14.24 2.10
C GLY A 257 -19.25 12.85 1.59
N GLY A 258 -19.73 12.44 0.42
CA GLY A 258 -19.34 11.21 -0.25
C GLY A 258 -18.40 11.44 -1.45
N ALA A 259 -17.83 12.64 -1.59
CA ALA A 259 -16.91 12.93 -2.70
C ALA A 259 -15.73 11.95 -2.71
N HIS A 260 -15.40 11.48 -3.91
CA HIS A 260 -14.25 10.64 -4.20
C HIS A 260 -14.04 10.64 -5.72
N THR A 261 -12.88 10.18 -6.17
CA THR A 261 -12.65 9.78 -7.57
C THR A 261 -12.66 8.27 -7.63
N HIS A 262 -13.60 7.70 -8.38
CA HIS A 262 -13.58 6.28 -8.71
C HIS A 262 -12.58 6.05 -9.85
N VAL A 263 -11.68 5.08 -9.70
CA VAL A 263 -10.66 4.72 -10.70
C VAL A 263 -10.78 3.24 -11.05
N GLU A 264 -11.17 2.95 -12.28
CA GLU A 264 -11.39 1.58 -12.78
C GLU A 264 -10.46 1.27 -13.95
N MET A 265 -9.86 0.08 -13.94
CA MET A 265 -9.13 -0.45 -15.09
C MET A 265 -10.00 -1.46 -15.85
N ARG A 266 -10.14 -1.24 -17.16
CA ARG A 266 -10.88 -2.12 -18.06
C ARG A 266 -10.00 -2.68 -19.17
N ASN A 267 -10.35 -3.89 -19.62
CA ASN A 267 -9.76 -4.52 -20.79
C ASN A 267 -10.17 -3.82 -22.10
N GLY A 268 -9.18 -3.59 -22.96
CA GLY A 268 -9.41 -3.02 -24.29
C GLY A 268 -9.79 -1.54 -24.25
N ARG A 269 -10.22 -1.04 -25.42
CA ARG A 269 -10.76 0.31 -25.57
C ARG A 269 -12.21 0.36 -25.09
N GLN A 270 -12.45 1.08 -24.00
CA GLN A 270 -13.75 1.23 -23.36
C GLN A 270 -14.09 2.71 -23.21
N THR A 271 -15.38 3.03 -23.03
CA THR A 271 -15.81 4.42 -22.81
C THR A 271 -16.56 4.61 -21.51
N ALA A 272 -16.90 3.56 -20.77
CA ALA A 272 -17.64 3.67 -19.52
C ALA A 272 -17.08 2.68 -18.49
N ALA A 273 -17.34 2.96 -17.21
CA ALA A 273 -17.12 2.05 -16.11
C ALA A 273 -18.04 0.81 -16.21
N ALA A 274 -17.67 -0.28 -15.56
CA ALA A 274 -18.59 -1.40 -15.38
C ALA A 274 -19.65 -1.05 -14.33
N PRO A 275 -20.86 -1.65 -14.42
CA PRO A 275 -21.82 -1.57 -13.33
C PRO A 275 -21.22 -2.15 -12.04
N SER A 276 -21.38 -1.45 -10.92
CA SER A 276 -20.97 -1.95 -9.60
C SER A 276 -22.15 -2.02 -8.63
N VAL A 277 -22.91 -0.93 -8.50
CA VAL A 277 -24.05 -0.87 -7.58
C VAL A 277 -25.19 -1.75 -8.08
N GLY A 278 -25.62 -2.69 -7.23
CA GLY A 278 -26.67 -3.66 -7.53
C GLY A 278 -26.24 -4.77 -8.50
N ASP A 279 -24.99 -4.77 -8.98
CA ASP A 279 -24.45 -5.82 -9.84
C ASP A 279 -23.71 -6.86 -8.99
N PRO A 280 -24.20 -8.12 -8.89
CA PRO A 280 -23.53 -9.16 -8.11
C PRO A 280 -22.32 -9.77 -8.84
N THR A 281 -21.99 -9.31 -10.05
CA THR A 281 -20.93 -9.87 -10.88
C THR A 281 -19.78 -8.88 -11.09
N LEU A 282 -18.58 -9.42 -11.29
CA LEU A 282 -17.43 -8.63 -11.75
C LEU A 282 -17.23 -8.88 -13.24
N SER A 283 -17.17 -7.80 -13.98
CA SER A 283 -16.86 -7.69 -15.39
C SER A 283 -15.36 -7.55 -15.63
N ASN A 284 -14.64 -6.87 -14.72
CA ASN A 284 -13.20 -6.66 -14.87
C ASN A 284 -12.38 -7.72 -14.13
N PRO A 285 -11.19 -8.06 -14.63
CA PRO A 285 -10.22 -8.80 -13.85
C PRO A 285 -9.72 -7.94 -12.69
N ASN A 286 -9.23 -8.60 -11.65
CA ASN A 286 -8.58 -7.93 -10.53
C ASN A 286 -7.44 -7.00 -11.02
N PRO A 287 -7.47 -5.69 -10.71
CA PRO A 287 -6.51 -4.74 -11.24
C PRO A 287 -5.18 -4.67 -10.47
N THR A 288 -5.00 -5.41 -9.37
CA THR A 288 -3.78 -5.37 -8.53
C THR A 288 -2.50 -5.61 -9.33
N SER A 289 -2.47 -6.64 -10.18
CA SER A 289 -1.29 -6.93 -11.01
C SER A 289 -1.02 -5.84 -12.05
N PHE A 290 -2.07 -5.19 -12.54
CA PHE A 290 -1.95 -4.05 -13.45
C PHE A 290 -1.28 -2.87 -12.73
N TRP A 291 -1.77 -2.46 -11.57
CA TRP A 291 -1.20 -1.31 -10.87
C TRP A 291 0.22 -1.54 -10.37
N THR A 292 0.50 -2.72 -9.79
CA THR A 292 1.85 -3.07 -9.32
C THR A 292 2.89 -3.14 -10.45
N ALA A 293 2.52 -3.61 -11.63
CA ALA A 293 3.39 -3.59 -12.81
C ALA A 293 3.75 -2.17 -13.28
N ARG A 294 3.04 -1.14 -12.79
CA ARG A 294 3.28 0.28 -13.07
C ARG A 294 3.95 1.00 -11.91
N GLY A 295 4.40 0.25 -10.89
CA GLY A 295 5.05 0.81 -9.72
C GLY A 295 4.06 1.37 -8.69
N TYR A 296 2.78 0.98 -8.76
CA TYR A 296 1.79 1.44 -7.78
C TYR A 296 1.43 0.36 -6.77
N ASN A 297 1.50 0.71 -5.50
CA ASN A 297 0.83 -0.05 -4.46
C ASN A 297 -0.69 0.16 -4.60
N THR A 298 -1.43 -0.88 -4.98
CA THR A 298 -2.87 -0.94 -4.71
C THR A 298 -3.07 -1.39 -3.27
N CYS A 299 -2.68 -0.50 -2.39
CA CYS A 299 -2.83 -0.64 -0.97
C CYS A 299 -2.82 0.72 -0.35
N CYS A 300 -2.83 0.72 0.98
CA CYS A 300 -2.31 1.81 1.78
C CYS A 300 -3.30 3.01 1.76
N GLN A 301 -4.05 3.30 2.80
CA GLN A 301 -3.64 3.46 4.18
C GLN A 301 -4.66 2.84 5.15
N PHE A 302 -4.14 2.31 6.24
CA PHE A 302 -4.70 2.57 7.55
C PHE A 302 -4.03 3.84 8.06
N GLY A 303 -4.82 4.90 8.24
CA GLY A 303 -4.54 5.99 9.17
C GLY A 303 -5.47 5.83 10.34
#